data_AF-A0A166WI92-F1
#
_entry.id   AF-A0A166WI92-F1
#
_cell.length_a   1.000
_cell.length_b   1.000
_cell.length_c   1.000
_cell.angle_alpha   90.00
_cell.angle_beta   90.00
_cell.angle_gamma   90.00
#
_symmetry.space_group_name_H-M   'P 1'
#
loop_
_entity.id
_entity.type
_entity.pdbx_description
1 polymer ?
#
loop_
_entity_poly.entity_id
_entity_poly.type
_entity_poly.pdbx_seq_one_letter_code
_entity_poly.pdbx_strand_id
1 'polypeptide(L)'
;MANIRHAAVHRVRVHAKGIDKFLKDAERFMTFLEHTEQREKISKLRRDTTTALDELGRNKHLLRAKLDDTLQNISEQRKTLDNLEKTAIEEMAREDGEYQLLAGPSMRLKTTVRVMTIQIAPTSMVVKRDSRVRESMVLLNEPMWRFEDQCPRQ
;
A
#
# COMPACT_ATOMS: atom_id res chain seq x y z
N MET A 1 -14.97 -35.01 -7.38
CA MET A 1 -14.03 -35.10 -8.53
C MET A 1 -14.36 -34.15 -9.68
N ALA A 2 -15.63 -33.90 -10.02
CA ALA A 2 -16.02 -32.99 -11.10
C ALA A 2 -15.42 -31.57 -10.96
N ASN A 3 -15.30 -31.06 -9.74
CA ASN A 3 -14.80 -29.71 -9.47
C ASN A 3 -13.33 -29.49 -9.84
N ILE A 4 -12.46 -30.50 -9.71
CA ILE A 4 -11.04 -30.39 -10.07
C ILE A 4 -10.90 -30.23 -11.59
N ARG A 5 -11.57 -31.08 -12.35
CA ARG A 5 -11.54 -31.02 -13.83
C ARG A 5 -12.16 -29.72 -14.33
N HIS A 6 -13.32 -29.34 -13.81
CA HIS A 6 -13.97 -28.09 -14.19
C HIS A 6 -13.05 -26.89 -13.95
N ALA A 7 -12.44 -26.79 -12.76
CA ALA A 7 -11.51 -25.71 -12.45
C ALA A 7 -10.28 -25.69 -13.36
N ALA A 8 -9.72 -26.87 -13.69
CA ALA A 8 -8.57 -26.99 -14.58
C ALA A 8 -8.92 -26.62 -16.03
N VAL A 9 -10.01 -27.17 -16.57
CA VAL A 9 -10.46 -26.97 -17.96
C VAL A 9 -10.82 -25.50 -18.21
N HIS A 10 -11.55 -24.88 -17.28
CA HIS A 10 -11.95 -23.48 -17.41
C HIS A 10 -10.95 -22.49 -16.80
N ARG A 11 -9.79 -22.97 -16.33
CA ARG A 11 -8.75 -22.14 -15.67
C ARG A 11 -9.31 -21.23 -14.58
N VAL A 12 -10.27 -21.74 -13.80
CA VAL A 12 -10.91 -20.99 -12.73
C VAL A 12 -9.87 -20.65 -11.68
N ARG A 13 -9.86 -19.40 -11.21
CA ARG A 13 -8.98 -19.00 -10.09
C ARG A 13 -9.41 -19.75 -8.83
N VAL A 14 -8.46 -20.43 -8.20
CA VAL A 14 -8.70 -21.21 -6.98
C VAL A 14 -7.87 -20.63 -5.84
N HIS A 15 -8.48 -20.50 -4.68
CA HIS A 15 -7.78 -20.07 -3.47
C HIS A 15 -6.87 -21.19 -2.92
N ALA A 16 -5.87 -20.81 -2.12
CA ALA A 16 -4.93 -21.76 -1.49
C ALA A 16 -5.63 -22.93 -0.78
N LYS A 17 -6.66 -22.65 0.03
CA LYS A 17 -7.46 -23.72 0.69
C LYS A 17 -8.20 -24.65 -0.29
N GLY A 18 -8.47 -24.17 -1.51
CA GLY A 18 -9.19 -24.91 -2.55
C GLY A 18 -8.25 -25.85 -3.28
N ILE A 19 -6.99 -25.41 -3.48
CA ILE A 19 -5.91 -26.28 -3.96
C ILE A 19 -5.65 -27.41 -2.96
N ASP A 20 -5.54 -27.11 -1.65
CA ASP A 20 -5.39 -28.15 -0.62
C ASP A 20 -6.58 -29.14 -0.61
N LYS A 21 -7.81 -28.63 -0.76
CA LYS A 21 -9.01 -29.47 -0.89
C LYS A 21 -8.93 -30.39 -2.12
N PHE A 22 -8.50 -29.89 -3.26
CA PHE A 22 -8.34 -30.69 -4.48
C PHE A 22 -7.28 -31.80 -4.32
N LEU A 23 -6.16 -31.50 -3.66
CA LEU A 23 -5.12 -32.48 -3.40
C LEU A 23 -5.59 -33.55 -2.39
N LYS A 24 -6.33 -33.15 -1.34
CA LYS A 24 -6.96 -34.10 -0.41
C LYS A 24 -7.99 -35.01 -1.09
N ASP A 25 -8.82 -34.46 -1.97
CA ASP A 25 -9.79 -35.24 -2.72
C ASP A 25 -9.06 -36.22 -3.65
N ALA A 26 -8.02 -35.79 -4.36
CA ALA A 26 -7.21 -36.66 -5.20
C ALA A 26 -6.52 -37.79 -4.40
N GLU A 27 -5.98 -37.50 -3.22
CA GLU A 27 -5.38 -38.49 -2.32
C GLU A 27 -6.40 -39.55 -1.88
N ARG A 28 -7.63 -39.12 -1.52
CA ARG A 28 -8.75 -40.02 -1.19
C ARG A 28 -9.17 -40.88 -2.36
N PHE A 29 -9.18 -40.32 -3.57
CA PHE A 29 -9.50 -41.06 -4.79
C PHE A 29 -8.49 -42.18 -5.06
N MET A 30 -7.19 -41.89 -4.95
CA MET A 30 -6.15 -42.92 -5.14
C MET A 30 -6.17 -43.97 -4.03
N THR A 31 -6.62 -43.60 -2.82
CA THR A 31 -6.86 -44.56 -1.74
C THR A 31 -7.97 -45.54 -2.11
N PHE A 32 -9.08 -45.03 -2.69
CA PHE A 32 -10.17 -45.88 -3.15
C PHE A 32 -9.77 -46.82 -4.30
N LEU A 33 -8.87 -46.38 -5.18
CA LEU A 33 -8.34 -47.19 -6.28
C LEU A 33 -7.18 -48.12 -5.87
N GLU A 34 -6.82 -48.15 -4.58
CA GLU A 34 -5.70 -48.94 -4.05
C GLU A 34 -4.34 -48.65 -4.76
N HIS A 35 -4.22 -47.46 -5.35
CA HIS A 35 -3.03 -47.02 -6.08
C HIS A 35 -2.06 -46.31 -5.13
N THR A 36 -1.30 -47.12 -4.38
CA THR A 36 -0.43 -46.66 -3.28
C THR A 36 0.73 -45.76 -3.75
N GLU A 37 1.34 -46.05 -4.90
CA GLU A 37 2.45 -45.25 -5.46
C GLU A 37 1.98 -43.84 -5.84
N GLN A 38 0.85 -43.75 -6.56
CA GLN A 38 0.28 -42.49 -7.00
C GLN A 38 -0.26 -41.69 -5.82
N ARG A 39 -0.82 -42.37 -4.81
CA ARG A 39 -1.19 -41.73 -3.54
C ARG A 39 0.02 -41.06 -2.90
N GLU A 40 1.17 -41.73 -2.80
CA GLU A 40 2.36 -41.13 -2.18
C GLU A 40 2.87 -39.92 -2.97
N LYS A 41 2.82 -39.97 -4.31
CA LYS A 41 3.15 -38.81 -5.16
C LYS A 41 2.23 -37.62 -4.87
N ILE A 42 0.92 -37.85 -4.72
CA ILE A 42 -0.05 -36.79 -4.38
C ILE A 42 0.17 -36.28 -2.95
N SER A 43 0.45 -37.17 -1.99
CA SER A 43 0.76 -36.80 -0.61
C SER A 43 1.99 -35.91 -0.54
N LYS A 44 3.05 -36.24 -1.27
CA LYS A 44 4.25 -35.41 -1.39
C LYS A 44 3.90 -34.05 -1.99
N LEU A 45 3.19 -34.03 -3.13
CA LEU A 45 2.75 -32.79 -3.77
C LEU A 45 1.93 -31.90 -2.83
N ARG A 46 1.06 -32.49 -2.00
CA ARG A 46 0.27 -31.76 -1.00
C ARG A 46 1.15 -31.13 0.08
N ARG A 47 2.12 -31.88 0.60
CA ARG A 47 3.09 -31.36 1.59
C ARG A 47 3.89 -30.20 1.01
N ASP A 48 4.47 -30.39 -0.18
CA ASP A 48 5.27 -29.38 -0.87
C ASP A 48 4.44 -28.11 -1.15
N THR A 49 3.20 -28.28 -1.63
CA THR A 49 2.27 -27.16 -1.86
C THR A 49 1.94 -26.42 -0.56
N THR A 50 1.73 -27.15 0.54
CA THR A 50 1.41 -26.53 1.84
C THR A 50 2.60 -25.72 2.36
N THR A 51 3.81 -26.27 2.28
CA THR A 51 5.05 -25.58 2.65
C THR A 51 5.24 -24.30 1.84
N ALA A 52 5.08 -24.37 0.52
CA ALA A 52 5.19 -23.21 -0.35
C ALA A 52 4.13 -22.12 -0.04
N LEU A 53 2.90 -22.53 0.27
CA LEU A 53 1.84 -21.59 0.66
C LEU A 53 2.15 -20.92 2.00
N ASP A 54 2.67 -21.66 2.98
CA ASP A 54 3.06 -21.11 4.28
C ASP A 54 4.22 -20.13 4.14
N GLU A 55 5.23 -20.45 3.32
CA GLU A 55 6.34 -19.56 3.02
C GLU A 55 5.88 -18.27 2.34
N LEU A 56 5.00 -18.37 1.33
CA LEU A 56 4.42 -17.20 0.68
C LEU A 56 3.59 -16.36 1.67
N GLY A 57 2.85 -17.01 2.56
CA GLY A 57 2.10 -16.35 3.63
C GLY A 57 3.00 -15.55 4.57
N ARG A 58 4.08 -16.16 5.06
CA ARG A 58 5.08 -15.51 5.92
C ARG A 58 5.77 -14.35 5.20
N ASN A 59 6.20 -14.54 3.95
CA ASN A 59 6.83 -13.50 3.15
C ASN A 59 5.89 -12.31 2.94
N LYS A 60 4.62 -12.56 2.65
CA LYS A 60 3.63 -11.49 2.49
C LYS A 60 3.44 -10.70 3.80
N HIS A 61 3.38 -11.38 4.93
CA HIS A 61 3.31 -10.72 6.24
C HIS A 61 4.56 -9.88 6.53
N LEU A 62 5.75 -10.40 6.27
CA LEU A 62 7.01 -9.69 6.45
C LEU A 62 7.08 -8.44 5.57
N LEU A 63 6.70 -8.55 4.29
CA LEU A 63 6.69 -7.41 3.37
C LEU A 63 5.68 -6.35 3.80
N ARG A 64 4.52 -6.76 4.33
CA ARG A 64 3.53 -5.83 4.87
C ARG A 64 4.06 -5.08 6.08
N ALA A 65 4.68 -5.78 7.03
CA ALA A 65 5.30 -5.15 8.20
C ALA A 65 6.37 -4.13 7.79
N LYS A 66 7.28 -4.51 6.87
CA LYS A 66 8.29 -3.58 6.34
C LYS A 66 7.68 -2.36 5.67
N LEU A 67 6.61 -2.54 4.89
CA LEU A 67 5.90 -1.44 4.26
C LEU A 67 5.33 -0.49 5.33
N ASP A 68 4.63 -1.03 6.31
CA ASP A 68 4.03 -0.25 7.39
C ASP A 68 5.10 0.55 8.16
N ASP A 69 6.25 -0.06 8.48
CA ASP A 69 7.40 0.61 9.10
C ASP A 69 7.93 1.76 8.24
N THR A 70 8.09 1.52 6.92
CA THR A 70 8.58 2.58 6.01
C THR A 70 7.59 3.74 5.90
N LEU A 71 6.29 3.45 5.86
CA LEU A 71 5.26 4.48 5.80
C LEU A 71 5.21 5.30 7.09
N GLN A 72 5.42 4.65 8.24
CA GLN A 72 5.54 5.31 9.53
C GLN A 72 6.75 6.25 9.56
N ASN A 73 7.92 5.79 9.12
CA ASN A 73 9.12 6.63 9.02
C ASN A 73 8.89 7.85 8.11
N ILE A 74 8.24 7.67 6.96
CA ILE A 74 7.91 8.78 6.05
C ILE A 74 6.96 9.77 6.73
N SER A 75 5.96 9.28 7.47
CA SER A 75 5.02 10.11 8.22
C SER A 75 5.74 10.96 9.27
N GLU A 76 6.70 10.38 9.99
CA GLU A 76 7.53 11.09 10.97
C GLU A 76 8.42 12.13 10.31
N GLN A 77 9.08 11.79 9.21
CA GLN A 77 9.90 12.74 8.44
C GLN A 77 9.08 13.93 7.95
N ARG A 78 7.86 13.69 7.46
CA ARG A 78 6.94 14.78 7.05
C ARG A 78 6.59 15.69 8.23
N LYS A 79 6.26 15.15 9.39
CA LYS A 79 5.99 15.96 10.60
C LYS A 79 7.20 16.81 11.01
N THR A 80 8.40 16.24 10.95
CA THR A 80 9.63 16.99 11.24
C THR A 80 9.82 18.14 10.27
N LEU A 81 9.60 17.91 8.96
CA LEU A 81 9.66 18.97 7.96
C LEU A 81 8.60 20.05 8.18
N ASP A 82 7.35 19.67 8.48
CA ASP A 82 6.27 20.61 8.78
C ASP A 82 6.60 21.49 9.99
N ASN A 83 7.27 20.92 11.01
CA ASN A 83 7.71 21.68 12.18
C ASN A 83 8.84 22.65 11.83
N LEU A 84 9.84 22.20 11.05
CA LEU A 84 10.93 23.06 10.60
C LEU A 84 10.43 24.23 9.74
N GLU A 85 9.46 23.97 8.87
CA GLU A 85 8.82 25.03 8.06
C GLU A 85 8.15 26.07 8.95
N LYS A 86 7.37 25.64 9.96
CA LYS A 86 6.72 26.56 10.90
C LYS A 86 7.73 27.39 11.68
N THR A 87 8.78 26.77 12.21
CA THR A 87 9.83 27.48 12.94
C THR A 87 10.52 28.51 12.06
N ALA A 88 10.85 28.17 10.81
CA ALA A 88 11.48 29.11 9.88
C ALA A 88 10.56 30.32 9.55
N ILE A 89 9.25 30.08 9.41
CA ILE A 89 8.27 31.15 9.20
C ILE A 89 8.19 32.07 10.44
N GLU A 90 8.14 31.49 11.64
CA GLU A 90 8.09 32.23 12.91
C GLU A 90 9.37 33.06 13.14
N GLU A 91 10.54 32.49 12.85
CA GLU A 91 11.82 33.19 12.96
C GLU A 91 11.89 34.37 11.99
N MET A 92 11.52 34.17 10.71
CA MET A 92 11.48 35.25 9.72
C MET A 92 10.51 36.35 10.14
N ALA A 93 9.32 36.00 10.63
CA ALA A 93 8.34 36.99 11.08
C ALA A 93 8.82 37.77 12.32
N ARG A 94 9.52 37.10 13.25
CA ARG A 94 10.14 37.75 14.42
C ARG A 94 11.23 38.72 14.00
N GLU A 95 12.14 38.29 13.12
CA GLU A 95 13.23 39.12 12.61
C GLU A 95 12.68 40.35 11.86
N ASP A 96 11.67 40.18 11.00
CA ASP A 96 11.03 41.30 10.30
C ASP A 96 10.41 42.31 11.29
N GLY A 97 9.74 41.82 12.35
CA GLY A 97 9.23 42.68 13.42
C GLY A 97 10.31 43.45 14.17
N GLU A 98 11.43 42.81 14.48
CA GLU A 98 12.59 43.45 15.11
C GLU A 98 13.21 44.53 14.21
N TYR A 99 13.34 44.28 12.91
CA TYR A 99 13.80 45.27 11.95
C TYR A 99 12.84 46.45 11.81
N GLN A 100 11.53 46.23 11.76
CA GLN A 100 10.54 47.30 11.71
C GLN A 100 10.62 48.23 12.94
N LEU A 101 10.86 47.67 14.13
CA LEU A 101 11.05 48.45 15.36
C LEU A 101 12.35 49.27 15.33
N LEU A 102 13.44 48.68 14.85
CA LEU A 102 14.76 49.36 14.76
C LEU A 102 14.80 50.45 13.68
N ALA A 103 14.13 50.23 12.53
CA ALA A 103 14.05 51.19 11.44
C ALA A 103 12.95 52.26 11.63
N GLY A 104 12.00 52.01 12.54
CA GLY A 104 10.86 52.88 12.82
C GLY A 104 11.19 54.35 13.18
N PRO A 105 12.26 54.66 13.94
CA PRO A 105 12.64 56.04 14.21
C PRO A 105 13.34 56.73 13.04
N SER A 106 14.14 56.00 12.25
CA SER A 106 14.98 56.57 11.17
C SER A 106 14.26 56.69 9.83
N MET A 107 13.16 55.97 9.61
CA MET A 107 12.42 55.97 8.34
C MET A 107 11.31 57.03 8.22
N ARG A 108 11.11 57.89 9.24
CA ARG A 108 10.16 59.03 9.15
C ARG A 108 10.65 60.16 8.24
N LEU A 109 11.91 60.14 7.83
CA LEU A 109 12.46 61.12 6.88
C LEU A 109 12.65 60.47 5.51
N LYS A 110 11.61 60.63 4.68
CA LYS A 110 11.66 60.53 3.21
C LYS A 110 12.06 59.16 2.65
N THR A 111 11.19 58.16 2.73
CA THR A 111 11.09 57.23 1.60
C THR A 111 9.72 56.57 1.53
N THR A 112 8.99 56.83 0.45
CA THR A 112 7.86 56.01 0.02
C THR A 112 8.43 54.70 -0.50
N VAL A 113 8.88 53.81 0.39
CA VAL A 113 9.12 52.42 0.01
C VAL A 113 7.74 51.77 -0.04
N ARG A 114 7.23 51.62 -1.25
CA ARG A 114 6.08 50.76 -1.53
C ARG A 114 6.48 49.37 -1.02
N VAL A 115 5.96 48.99 0.15
CA VAL A 115 6.10 47.64 0.70
C VAL A 115 5.55 46.72 -0.37
N MET A 116 6.42 46.14 -1.18
CA MET A 116 6.10 44.90 -1.86
C MET A 116 5.97 43.92 -0.69
N THR A 117 4.74 43.70 -0.26
CA THR A 117 4.37 42.42 0.33
C THR A 117 4.98 41.39 -0.61
N ILE A 118 6.10 40.80 -0.21
CA ILE A 118 6.56 39.58 -0.84
C ILE A 118 5.44 38.63 -0.47
N GLN A 119 4.46 38.52 -1.36
CA GLN A 119 3.64 37.34 -1.44
C GLN A 119 4.66 36.24 -1.73
N ILE A 120 5.24 35.68 -0.68
CA ILE A 120 5.63 34.29 -0.71
C ILE A 120 4.28 33.61 -0.85
N ALA A 121 3.81 33.53 -2.10
CA ALA A 121 2.78 32.58 -2.46
C ALA A 121 3.25 31.29 -1.77
N PRO A 122 2.37 30.59 -1.03
CA PRO A 122 2.74 29.28 -0.53
C PRO A 122 3.35 28.61 -1.72
N THR A 123 4.63 28.24 -1.62
CA THR A 123 5.28 27.54 -2.72
C THR A 123 4.50 26.25 -2.72
N SER A 124 3.44 26.20 -3.51
CA SER A 124 2.86 24.97 -3.96
C SER A 124 4.04 24.41 -4.71
N MET A 125 4.83 23.61 -4.00
CA MET A 125 5.49 22.49 -4.64
C MET A 125 4.32 21.81 -5.32
N VAL A 126 4.15 22.16 -6.60
CA VAL A 126 3.59 21.25 -7.56
C VAL A 126 4.57 20.10 -7.51
N VAL A 127 4.37 19.23 -6.52
CA VAL A 127 4.59 17.82 -6.67
C VAL A 127 3.85 17.57 -7.96
N LYS A 128 4.62 17.48 -9.04
CA LYS A 128 4.16 16.97 -10.31
C LYS A 128 3.70 15.57 -9.93
N ARG A 129 2.44 15.47 -9.50
CA ARG A 129 1.71 14.22 -9.43
C ARG A 129 1.71 13.84 -10.89
N ASP A 130 2.70 13.03 -11.25
CA ASP A 130 2.75 12.42 -12.55
C ASP A 130 1.41 11.70 -12.68
N SER A 131 0.54 12.29 -13.50
CA SER A 131 -0.85 11.86 -13.66
C SER A 131 -0.93 10.47 -14.26
N ARG A 132 0.20 9.88 -14.69
CA ARG A 132 0.29 8.47 -15.10
C ARG A 132 0.24 7.46 -13.95
N VAL A 133 0.50 7.87 -12.71
CA VAL A 133 0.41 6.92 -11.57
C VAL A 133 -1.00 6.85 -10.99
N ARG A 134 -1.89 7.80 -11.31
CA ARG A 134 -3.29 7.75 -10.88
C ARG A 134 -4.20 6.94 -11.81
N GLU A 135 -3.90 6.81 -13.10
CA GLU A 135 -4.64 5.85 -13.96
C GLU A 135 -4.30 4.39 -13.65
N SER A 136 -3.15 4.11 -13.02
CA SER A 136 -2.83 2.78 -12.50
C SER A 136 -3.37 2.52 -11.08
N MET A 137 -3.89 3.55 -10.39
CA MET A 137 -4.32 3.44 -8.99
C MET A 137 -5.80 3.78 -8.76
N VAL A 138 -6.52 4.28 -9.77
CA VAL A 138 -7.99 4.35 -9.79
C VAL A 138 -8.60 3.01 -10.27
N LEU A 139 -7.79 2.12 -10.88
CA LEU A 139 -8.16 0.71 -11.09
C LEU A 139 -7.88 -0.19 -9.88
N LEU A 140 -7.41 0.35 -8.76
CA LEU A 140 -7.13 -0.41 -7.54
C LEU A 140 -7.94 0.06 -6.32
N ASN A 141 -8.97 0.89 -6.55
CA ASN A 141 -9.91 1.31 -5.51
C ASN A 141 -11.37 0.99 -5.87
N GLU A 142 -11.58 -0.06 -6.67
CA GLU A 142 -12.81 -0.82 -6.54
C GLU A 142 -12.70 -1.71 -5.29
N PRO A 143 -13.74 -1.80 -4.44
CA PRO A 143 -13.77 -2.77 -3.38
C PRO A 143 -13.93 -4.17 -3.98
N MET A 144 -12.83 -4.77 -4.46
CA MET A 144 -12.82 -6.14 -4.99
C MET A 144 -12.91 -7.18 -3.87
N TRP A 145 -13.64 -6.93 -2.78
CA TRP A 145 -14.11 -7.93 -1.83
C TRP A 145 -15.38 -7.44 -1.10
N ARG A 146 -16.44 -7.13 -1.85
CA ARG A 146 -17.80 -7.48 -1.41
C ARG A 146 -18.28 -8.64 -2.27
N PHE A 147 -18.11 -9.86 -1.76
CA PHE A 147 -18.96 -10.98 -2.17
C PHE A 147 -19.74 -11.40 -0.94
N GLU A 148 -20.76 -10.60 -0.64
CA GLU A 148 -21.96 -11.09 0.00
C GLU A 148 -22.60 -12.12 -0.94
N ASP A 149 -22.88 -13.29 -0.38
CA ASP A 149 -24.07 -14.11 -0.62
C ASP A 149 -24.72 -14.02 -2.00
N GLN A 150 -24.30 -14.94 -2.88
CA GLN A 150 -25.23 -15.60 -3.79
C GLN A 150 -24.72 -16.99 -4.11
N CYS A 151 -25.17 -17.96 -3.32
CA CYS A 151 -25.33 -19.33 -3.75
C CYS A 151 -26.45 -19.40 -4.82
N PRO A 152 -26.19 -19.92 -6.03
CA PRO A 152 -27.17 -20.74 -6.69
C PRO A 152 -26.93 -22.19 -6.26
N ARG A 153 -27.90 -22.75 -5.54
CA ARG A 153 -28.04 -24.21 -5.45
C ARG A 153 -28.33 -24.73 -6.85
N GLN A 154 -27.47 -25.61 -7.36
CA GLN A 154 -27.86 -26.72 -8.21
C GLN A 154 -27.09 -27.94 -7.76
#